data_AF-A0A0W0YKI7-F1
#
_entry.id   AF-A0A0W0YKI7-F1
#
_cell.length_a   1.000
_cell.length_b   1.000
_cell.length_c   1.000
_cell.angle_alpha   90.00
_cell.angle_beta   90.00
_cell.angle_gamma   90.00
#
_symmetry.space_group_name_H-M   'P 1'
#
loop_
_entity.id
_entity.type
_entity.pdbx_description
1 polymer ?
#
loop_
_entity_poly.entity_id
_entity_poly.type
_entity_poly.pdbx_seq_one_letter_code
_entity_poly.pdbx_strand_id
1 'polypeptide(L)'
;MIQFLFLVVVGYLMGSVSSAIIVCRTFALPDPRSEGSKNPGATNVLRIAGKKYAALVMLGDVLKGTIPVVIAKALDAEPVTVAFTALAAVVGHIYPVFFEFKGGKGVATAIGALLGFHFIIGVMVTATWLLVANFTRYSSLASIVSITLAPFYTLLLIGRIDIFPPLFFMVLLIIYKHKNNITRLMDGDEPKIKLKHSVIEEIMEDQPPKAITEFEESAKEINAPFPIEIESKPVKETKPKAAPKKAPAKKPAKAEEPTKKAPPKPRKPKEPKEPKEPKTE
;
A
#
# COMPACT_ATOMS: atom_id res chain seq x y z
N MET A 1 -10.47 -22.04 -24.46
CA MET A 1 -9.02 -22.05 -24.15
C MET A 1 -8.41 -20.65 -24.08
N ILE A 2 -8.53 -19.80 -25.12
CA ILE A 2 -7.97 -18.43 -25.11
C ILE A 2 -8.56 -17.59 -23.96
N GLN A 3 -9.89 -17.59 -23.81
CA GLN A 3 -10.60 -16.89 -22.73
C GLN A 3 -10.11 -17.33 -21.34
N PHE A 4 -9.91 -18.64 -21.16
CA PHE A 4 -9.38 -19.21 -19.91
C PHE A 4 -8.00 -18.64 -19.58
N LEU A 5 -7.06 -18.72 -20.51
CA LEU A 5 -5.70 -18.22 -20.32
C LEU A 5 -5.69 -16.72 -20.04
N PHE A 6 -6.46 -15.95 -20.81
CA PHE A 6 -6.57 -14.50 -20.63
C PHE A 6 -7.06 -14.14 -19.22
N LEU A 7 -8.16 -14.73 -18.76
CA LEU A 7 -8.75 -14.42 -17.46
C LEU A 7 -7.85 -14.85 -16.29
N VAL A 8 -7.20 -16.01 -16.40
CA VAL A 8 -6.22 -16.48 -15.40
C VAL A 8 -5.02 -15.53 -15.31
N VAL A 9 -4.49 -15.07 -16.44
CA VAL A 9 -3.38 -14.10 -16.47
C VAL A 9 -3.82 -12.76 -15.87
N VAL A 10 -5.00 -12.25 -16.26
CA VAL A 10 -5.56 -11.02 -15.69
C VAL A 10 -5.75 -11.15 -14.18
N GLY A 11 -6.31 -12.26 -13.70
CA GLY A 11 -6.45 -12.55 -12.28
C GLY A 11 -5.12 -12.48 -11.55
N TYR A 12 -4.09 -13.14 -12.08
CA TYR A 12 -2.74 -13.11 -11.51
C TYR A 12 -2.13 -11.70 -11.47
N LEU A 13 -2.22 -10.94 -12.56
CA LEU A 13 -1.67 -9.58 -12.63
C LEU A 13 -2.40 -8.62 -11.67
N MET A 14 -3.73 -8.68 -11.61
CA MET A 14 -4.50 -7.87 -10.66
C MET A 14 -4.18 -8.25 -9.21
N GLY A 15 -4.09 -9.55 -8.91
CA GLY A 15 -3.68 -10.04 -7.59
C GLY A 15 -2.28 -9.60 -7.18
N SER A 16 -1.37 -9.46 -8.16
CA SER A 16 0.03 -9.05 -7.97
C SER A 16 0.21 -7.60 -7.52
N VAL A 17 -0.86 -6.80 -7.50
CA VAL A 17 -0.83 -5.43 -6.97
C VAL A 17 -0.81 -5.50 -5.43
N SER A 18 0.33 -5.15 -4.82
CA SER A 18 0.50 -5.19 -3.36
C SER A 18 -0.07 -3.94 -2.69
N SER A 19 -1.34 -4.01 -2.27
CA SER A 19 -2.04 -2.94 -1.56
C SER A 19 -1.27 -2.46 -0.33
N ALA A 20 -0.66 -3.37 0.44
CA ALA A 20 0.12 -3.03 1.63
C ALA A 20 1.32 -2.14 1.30
N ILE A 21 2.09 -2.50 0.26
CA ILE A 21 3.27 -1.72 -0.14
C ILE A 21 2.84 -0.37 -0.74
N ILE A 22 1.79 -0.36 -1.56
CA ILE A 22 1.28 0.87 -2.19
C ILE A 22 0.77 1.84 -1.11
N VAL A 23 -0.05 1.38 -0.19
CA VAL A 23 -0.57 2.22 0.92
C VAL A 23 0.59 2.73 1.77
N CYS A 24 1.51 1.85 2.22
CA CYS A 24 2.62 2.32 3.05
C CYS A 24 3.50 3.35 2.34
N ARG A 25 3.81 3.15 1.05
CA ARG A 25 4.61 4.14 0.27
C ARG A 25 3.87 5.45 0.06
N THR A 26 2.58 5.40 -0.26
CA THR A 26 1.77 6.60 -0.57
C THR A 26 1.63 7.51 0.65
N PHE A 27 1.54 6.93 1.85
CA PHE A 27 1.37 7.67 3.10
C PHE A 27 2.67 7.83 3.91
N ALA A 28 3.85 7.57 3.30
CA ALA A 28 5.16 7.65 3.96
C ALA A 28 5.27 6.84 5.27
N LEU A 29 4.64 5.66 5.31
CA LEU A 29 4.64 4.74 6.45
C LEU A 29 5.78 3.71 6.33
N PRO A 30 6.14 3.01 7.43
CA PRO A 30 7.18 1.98 7.38
C PRO A 30 6.86 0.84 6.40
N ASP A 31 7.91 0.29 5.75
CA ASP A 31 7.74 -0.82 4.79
C ASP A 31 7.28 -2.09 5.53
N PRO A 32 6.10 -2.65 5.20
CA PRO A 32 5.54 -3.80 5.89
C PRO A 32 6.32 -5.10 5.66
N ARG A 33 7.32 -5.11 4.77
CA ARG A 33 8.25 -6.23 4.59
C ARG A 33 9.43 -6.20 5.57
N SER A 34 9.74 -5.03 6.12
CA SER A 34 10.83 -4.85 7.09
C SER A 34 10.32 -4.81 8.53
N GLU A 35 9.13 -4.25 8.73
CA GLU A 35 8.57 -4.00 10.05
C GLU A 35 7.50 -5.01 10.51
N GLY A 36 7.34 -5.09 11.83
CA GLY A 36 6.34 -5.94 12.49
C GLY A 36 6.55 -7.42 12.19
N SER A 37 5.54 -8.06 11.61
CA SER A 37 5.58 -9.48 11.19
C SER A 37 6.29 -9.73 9.86
N LYS A 38 6.79 -8.68 9.19
CA LYS A 38 7.49 -8.76 7.89
C LYS A 38 6.65 -9.38 6.77
N ASN A 39 5.33 -9.32 6.92
CA ASN A 39 4.37 -9.84 5.96
C ASN A 39 3.53 -8.67 5.41
N PRO A 40 3.51 -8.42 4.09
CA PRO A 40 2.82 -7.27 3.51
C PRO A 40 1.30 -7.52 3.40
N GLY A 41 0.61 -7.45 4.54
CA GLY A 41 -0.85 -7.59 4.61
C GLY A 41 -1.49 -6.71 5.69
N ALA A 42 -2.82 -6.60 5.66
CA ALA A 42 -3.59 -5.68 6.51
C ALA A 42 -3.30 -5.85 8.01
N THR A 43 -3.18 -7.09 8.52
CA THR A 43 -2.87 -7.33 9.95
C THR A 43 -1.50 -6.78 10.35
N ASN A 44 -0.51 -6.79 9.45
CA ASN A 44 0.79 -6.20 9.76
C ASN A 44 0.72 -4.68 9.75
N VAL A 45 0.05 -4.12 8.74
CA VAL A 45 -0.18 -2.68 8.62
C VAL A 45 -0.96 -2.14 9.83
N LEU A 46 -1.91 -2.91 10.36
CA LEU A 46 -2.62 -2.58 11.59
C LEU A 46 -1.66 -2.40 12.78
N ARG A 47 -0.60 -3.22 12.85
CA ARG A 47 0.39 -3.17 13.95
C ARG A 47 1.36 -2.02 13.81
N ILE A 48 1.77 -1.68 12.58
CA ILE A 48 2.85 -0.70 12.34
C ILE A 48 2.34 0.71 12.01
N ALA A 49 1.10 0.85 11.54
CA ALA A 49 0.54 2.12 11.06
C ALA A 49 -0.89 2.41 11.53
N GLY A 50 -1.62 1.44 12.08
CA GLY A 50 -2.94 1.64 12.67
C GLY A 50 -4.13 1.27 11.77
N LYS A 51 -5.35 1.46 12.31
CA LYS A 51 -6.60 0.90 11.76
C LYS A 51 -6.98 1.48 10.40
N LYS A 52 -6.82 2.79 10.22
CA LYS A 52 -7.16 3.51 8.98
C LYS A 52 -6.43 2.89 7.77
N TYR A 53 -5.11 2.74 7.86
CA TYR A 53 -4.31 2.20 6.76
C TYR A 53 -4.51 0.69 6.60
N ALA A 54 -4.70 -0.04 7.69
CA ALA A 54 -5.06 -1.47 7.62
C ALA A 54 -6.36 -1.69 6.86
N ALA A 55 -7.37 -0.83 7.07
CA ALA A 55 -8.65 -0.89 6.35
C ALA A 55 -8.48 -0.61 4.85
N LEU A 56 -7.65 0.37 4.47
CA LEU A 56 -7.34 0.62 3.05
C LEU A 56 -6.65 -0.59 2.38
N VAL A 57 -5.70 -1.20 3.08
CA VAL A 57 -5.01 -2.41 2.60
C VAL A 57 -5.98 -3.58 2.47
N MET A 58 -6.84 -3.78 3.47
CA MET A 58 -7.88 -4.81 3.46
C MET A 58 -8.82 -4.60 2.27
N LEU A 59 -9.29 -3.38 2.05
CA LEU A 59 -10.16 -3.03 0.93
C LEU A 59 -9.47 -3.31 -0.42
N GLY A 60 -8.24 -2.84 -0.61
CA GLY A 60 -7.48 -3.11 -1.83
C GLY A 60 -7.25 -4.61 -2.07
N ASP A 61 -6.93 -5.36 -1.02
CA ASP A 61 -6.71 -6.81 -1.11
C ASP A 61 -7.99 -7.60 -1.40
N VAL A 62 -9.14 -7.16 -0.87
CA VAL A 62 -10.46 -7.72 -1.22
C VAL A 62 -10.79 -7.40 -2.67
N LEU A 63 -10.70 -6.12 -3.07
CA LEU A 63 -11.05 -5.67 -4.42
C LEU A 63 -10.22 -6.35 -5.50
N LYS A 64 -8.90 -6.50 -5.31
CA LYS A 64 -8.07 -7.19 -6.30
C LYS A 64 -8.37 -8.68 -6.44
N GLY A 65 -9.03 -9.28 -5.45
CA GLY A 65 -9.60 -10.63 -5.56
C GLY A 65 -10.96 -10.61 -6.25
N THR A 66 -11.84 -9.68 -5.88
CA THR A 66 -13.22 -9.59 -6.38
C THR A 66 -13.29 -9.19 -7.85
N ILE A 67 -12.59 -8.11 -8.24
CA ILE A 67 -12.72 -7.51 -9.57
C ILE A 67 -12.41 -8.50 -10.71
N PRO A 68 -11.25 -9.21 -10.74
CA PRO A 68 -10.98 -10.14 -11.85
C PRO A 68 -12.01 -11.28 -11.93
N VAL A 69 -12.55 -11.72 -10.79
CA VAL A 69 -13.57 -12.77 -10.73
C VAL A 69 -14.92 -12.27 -11.26
N VAL A 70 -15.32 -11.06 -10.89
CA VAL A 70 -16.54 -10.43 -11.43
C VAL A 70 -16.40 -10.18 -12.94
N ILE A 71 -15.23 -9.73 -13.41
CA ILE A 71 -14.95 -9.60 -14.84
C ILE A 71 -15.09 -10.96 -15.55
N ALA A 72 -14.52 -12.03 -14.99
CA ALA A 72 -14.65 -13.37 -15.58
C ALA A 72 -16.12 -13.80 -15.70
N LYS A 73 -16.94 -13.54 -14.66
CA LYS A 73 -18.39 -13.84 -14.70
C LYS A 73 -19.15 -12.96 -15.69
N ALA A 74 -18.82 -11.67 -15.76
CA ALA A 74 -19.46 -10.73 -16.69
C ALA A 74 -19.15 -11.04 -18.16
N LEU A 75 -18.10 -11.81 -18.41
CA LEU A 75 -17.74 -12.33 -19.74
C LEU A 75 -18.28 -13.75 -19.98
N ASP A 76 -19.25 -14.21 -19.18
CA ASP A 76 -19.87 -15.53 -19.25
C ASP A 76 -18.86 -16.69 -19.28
N ALA A 77 -17.74 -16.52 -18.56
CA ALA A 77 -16.74 -17.58 -18.46
C ALA A 77 -17.29 -18.79 -17.71
N GLU A 78 -16.88 -19.97 -18.14
CA GLU A 78 -17.29 -21.23 -17.54
C GLU A 78 -16.86 -21.29 -16.05
N PRO A 79 -17.65 -21.88 -15.13
CA PRO A 79 -17.37 -21.79 -13.69
C PRO A 79 -15.98 -22.26 -13.25
N VAL A 80 -15.39 -23.24 -13.93
CA VAL A 80 -14.01 -23.66 -13.68
C VAL A 80 -13.04 -22.53 -13.99
N THR A 81 -13.26 -21.80 -15.07
CA THR A 81 -12.43 -20.65 -15.49
C THR A 81 -12.50 -19.55 -14.45
N VAL A 82 -13.70 -19.26 -13.94
CA VAL A 82 -13.89 -18.26 -12.88
C VAL A 82 -13.17 -18.68 -11.60
N ALA A 83 -13.24 -19.97 -11.22
CA ALA A 83 -12.55 -20.49 -10.04
C ALA A 83 -11.02 -20.47 -10.19
N PHE A 84 -10.49 -20.78 -11.37
CA PHE A 84 -9.05 -20.62 -11.67
C PHE A 84 -8.62 -19.15 -11.68
N THR A 85 -9.48 -18.23 -12.11
CA THR A 85 -9.23 -16.78 -12.03
C THR A 85 -9.14 -16.32 -10.57
N ALA A 86 -10.01 -16.83 -9.69
CA ALA A 86 -9.95 -16.60 -8.25
C ALA A 86 -8.64 -17.13 -7.63
N LEU A 87 -8.26 -18.36 -7.98
CA LEU A 87 -6.97 -18.93 -7.57
C LEU A 87 -5.80 -18.07 -8.05
N ALA A 88 -5.81 -17.65 -9.32
CA ALA A 88 -4.76 -16.84 -9.91
C ALA A 88 -4.59 -15.49 -9.19
N ALA A 89 -5.68 -14.83 -8.81
CA ALA A 89 -5.61 -13.60 -8.01
C ALA A 89 -4.96 -13.82 -6.64
N VAL A 90 -5.26 -14.93 -5.97
CA VAL A 90 -4.62 -15.31 -4.71
C VAL A 90 -3.13 -15.63 -4.91
N VAL A 91 -2.78 -16.37 -5.97
CA VAL A 91 -1.39 -16.67 -6.34
C VAL A 91 -0.62 -15.36 -6.62
N GLY A 92 -1.22 -14.43 -7.35
CA GLY A 92 -0.67 -13.10 -7.59
C GLY A 92 -0.42 -12.33 -6.29
N HIS A 93 -1.35 -12.37 -5.33
CA HIS A 93 -1.12 -11.74 -4.03
C HIS A 93 0.06 -12.36 -3.26
N ILE A 94 0.22 -13.68 -3.35
CA ILE A 94 1.25 -14.43 -2.59
C ILE A 94 2.63 -14.33 -3.26
N TYR A 95 2.66 -14.35 -4.59
CA TYR A 95 3.85 -14.23 -5.43
C TYR A 95 3.67 -13.10 -6.47
N PRO A 96 3.65 -11.84 -6.02
CA PRO A 96 3.36 -10.69 -6.87
C PRO A 96 4.53 -10.39 -7.80
N VAL A 97 4.31 -10.48 -9.11
CA VAL A 97 5.35 -10.22 -10.13
C VAL A 97 5.91 -8.80 -10.01
N PHE A 98 5.09 -7.81 -9.64
CA PHE A 98 5.50 -6.41 -9.51
C PHE A 98 6.29 -6.12 -8.23
N PHE A 99 6.40 -7.07 -7.30
CA PHE A 99 7.03 -6.89 -5.99
C PHE A 99 7.96 -8.06 -5.64
N GLU A 100 8.79 -8.48 -6.62
CA GLU A 100 9.83 -9.51 -6.48
C GLU A 100 9.31 -10.87 -6.00
N PHE A 101 8.04 -11.20 -6.29
CA PHE A 101 7.37 -12.42 -5.82
C PHE A 101 7.33 -12.57 -4.28
N LYS A 102 7.51 -11.46 -3.55
CA LYS A 102 7.46 -11.40 -2.08
C LYS A 102 6.14 -10.79 -1.62
N GLY A 103 5.10 -11.62 -1.57
CA GLY A 103 3.74 -11.22 -1.25
C GLY A 103 3.25 -11.62 0.13
N GLY A 104 1.94 -11.43 0.33
CA GLY A 104 1.26 -11.70 1.58
C GLY A 104 0.81 -13.17 1.72
N LYS A 105 -0.22 -13.39 2.56
CA LYS A 105 -0.79 -14.73 2.84
C LYS A 105 -2.05 -15.05 2.05
N GLY A 106 -2.66 -14.09 1.36
CA GLY A 106 -3.76 -14.32 0.43
C GLY A 106 -5.17 -14.37 1.02
N VAL A 107 -5.36 -14.29 2.34
CA VAL A 107 -6.69 -14.47 2.96
C VAL A 107 -7.71 -13.42 2.52
N ALA A 108 -7.38 -12.12 2.61
CA ALA A 108 -8.29 -11.05 2.20
C ALA A 108 -8.62 -11.12 0.70
N THR A 109 -7.62 -11.45 -0.12
CA THR A 109 -7.80 -11.67 -1.56
C THR A 109 -8.65 -12.89 -1.86
N ALA A 110 -8.53 -13.98 -1.10
CA ALA A 110 -9.40 -15.15 -1.22
C ALA A 110 -10.84 -14.83 -0.81
N ILE A 111 -11.06 -14.10 0.28
CA ILE A 111 -12.39 -13.62 0.70
C ILE A 111 -13.02 -12.78 -0.43
N GLY A 112 -12.28 -11.81 -0.97
CA GLY A 112 -12.75 -10.99 -2.08
C GLY A 112 -13.06 -11.79 -3.33
N ALA A 113 -12.18 -12.74 -3.70
CA ALA A 113 -12.38 -13.62 -4.84
C ALA A 113 -13.63 -14.50 -4.66
N LEU A 114 -13.85 -15.05 -3.47
CA LEU A 114 -15.02 -15.86 -3.15
C LEU A 114 -16.32 -15.04 -3.12
N LEU A 115 -16.28 -13.79 -2.65
CA LEU A 115 -17.41 -12.85 -2.74
C LEU A 115 -17.80 -12.57 -4.19
N GLY A 116 -16.81 -12.34 -5.07
CA GLY A 116 -17.05 -12.16 -6.50
C GLY A 116 -17.56 -13.44 -7.18
N PHE A 117 -17.01 -14.60 -6.77
CA PHE A 117 -17.35 -15.92 -7.30
C PHE A 117 -18.81 -16.26 -7.00
N HIS A 118 -19.16 -16.25 -5.72
CA HIS A 118 -20.51 -16.50 -5.23
C HIS A 118 -20.71 -15.77 -3.90
N PHE A 119 -21.57 -14.75 -3.92
CA PHE A 119 -21.75 -13.84 -2.78
C PHE A 119 -21.98 -14.56 -1.45
N ILE A 120 -22.88 -15.54 -1.42
CA ILE A 120 -23.19 -16.30 -0.20
C ILE A 120 -21.97 -17.10 0.31
N ILE A 121 -21.14 -17.64 -0.58
CA ILE A 121 -19.93 -18.39 -0.17
C ILE A 121 -18.93 -17.43 0.47
N GLY A 122 -18.70 -16.28 -0.16
CA GLY A 122 -17.86 -15.23 0.40
C GLY A 122 -18.35 -14.73 1.77
N VAL A 123 -19.67 -14.57 1.93
CA VAL A 123 -20.29 -14.21 3.23
C VAL A 123 -20.08 -15.32 4.27
N MET A 124 -20.29 -16.59 3.93
CA MET A 124 -20.07 -17.70 4.86
C MET A 124 -18.61 -17.79 5.32
N VAL A 125 -17.65 -17.66 4.40
CA VAL A 125 -16.21 -17.64 4.74
C VAL A 125 -15.88 -16.46 5.64
N THR A 126 -16.41 -15.27 5.33
CA THR A 126 -16.21 -14.07 6.16
C THR A 126 -16.83 -14.22 7.54
N ALA A 127 -18.06 -14.75 7.62
CA ALA A 127 -18.76 -14.99 8.87
C ALA A 127 -18.01 -15.99 9.75
N THR A 128 -17.54 -17.11 9.18
CA THR A 128 -16.68 -18.08 9.88
C THR A 128 -15.40 -17.44 10.37
N TRP A 129 -14.75 -16.61 9.55
CA TRP A 129 -13.56 -15.88 9.97
C TRP A 129 -13.85 -14.97 11.18
N LEU A 130 -14.92 -14.17 11.11
CA LEU A 130 -15.33 -13.27 12.20
C LEU A 130 -15.68 -14.03 13.48
N LEU A 131 -16.42 -15.13 13.35
CA LEU A 131 -16.81 -15.99 14.47
C LEU A 131 -15.57 -16.53 15.19
N VAL A 132 -14.66 -17.17 14.46
CA VAL A 132 -13.44 -17.76 15.04
C VAL A 132 -12.54 -16.66 15.62
N ALA A 133 -12.38 -15.53 14.92
CA ALA A 133 -11.59 -14.41 15.41
C ALA A 133 -12.18 -13.80 16.69
N ASN A 134 -13.51 -13.74 16.81
CA ASN A 134 -14.18 -13.21 18.00
C ASN A 134 -13.96 -14.09 19.24
N PHE A 135 -14.09 -15.41 19.09
CA PHE A 135 -13.92 -16.34 20.23
C PHE A 135 -12.45 -16.58 20.60
N THR A 136 -11.58 -16.75 19.61
CA THR A 136 -10.17 -17.16 19.86
C THR A 136 -9.21 -16.00 19.97
N ARG A 137 -9.60 -14.83 19.43
CA ARG A 137 -8.73 -13.65 19.26
C ARG A 137 -7.48 -13.90 18.40
N TYR A 138 -7.40 -15.01 17.67
CA TYR A 138 -6.30 -15.30 16.75
C TYR A 138 -6.72 -15.07 15.29
N SER A 139 -6.08 -14.10 14.63
CA SER A 139 -6.33 -13.83 13.20
C SER A 139 -5.91 -15.00 12.31
N SER A 140 -4.80 -15.67 12.64
CA SER A 140 -4.26 -16.78 11.86
C SER A 140 -5.15 -18.02 11.94
N LEU A 141 -5.64 -18.36 13.13
CA LEU A 141 -6.57 -19.47 13.32
C LEU A 141 -7.87 -19.23 12.56
N ALA A 142 -8.45 -18.03 12.68
CA ALA A 142 -9.63 -17.63 11.91
C ALA A 142 -9.44 -17.78 10.40
N SER A 143 -8.28 -17.36 9.88
CA SER A 143 -7.92 -17.51 8.47
C SER A 143 -7.81 -18.96 8.02
N ILE A 144 -7.17 -19.83 8.81
CA ILE A 144 -7.02 -21.25 8.46
C ILE A 144 -8.38 -21.94 8.44
N VAL A 145 -9.20 -21.74 9.48
CA VAL A 145 -10.51 -22.39 9.59
C VAL A 145 -11.46 -21.95 8.48
N SER A 146 -11.59 -20.63 8.27
CA SER A 146 -12.50 -20.08 7.25
C SER A 146 -12.17 -20.53 5.83
N ILE A 147 -10.89 -20.48 5.45
CA ILE A 147 -10.45 -20.87 4.11
C ILE A 147 -10.59 -22.39 3.91
N THR A 148 -10.28 -23.21 4.92
CA THR A 148 -10.44 -24.67 4.83
C THR A 148 -11.89 -25.09 4.57
N LEU A 149 -12.87 -24.34 5.08
CA LEU A 149 -14.29 -24.60 4.84
C LEU A 149 -14.81 -24.11 3.48
N ALA A 150 -14.05 -23.29 2.75
CA ALA A 150 -14.51 -22.71 1.49
C ALA A 150 -14.85 -23.75 0.39
N PRO A 151 -14.04 -24.81 0.13
CA PRO A 151 -14.40 -25.85 -0.82
C PRO A 151 -15.67 -26.62 -0.39
N PHE A 152 -15.86 -26.84 0.90
CA PHE A 152 -17.04 -27.52 1.44
C PHE A 152 -18.32 -26.70 1.21
N TYR A 153 -18.30 -25.39 1.51
CA TYR A 153 -19.42 -24.49 1.21
C TYR A 153 -19.74 -24.46 -0.29
N THR A 154 -18.71 -24.52 -1.12
CA THR A 154 -18.87 -24.52 -2.57
C THR A 154 -19.53 -25.80 -3.07
N LEU A 155 -19.08 -26.96 -2.57
CA LEU A 155 -19.72 -28.24 -2.90
C LEU A 155 -21.17 -28.28 -2.44
N LEU A 156 -21.47 -27.78 -1.24
CA LEU A 156 -22.82 -27.78 -0.69
C LEU A 156 -23.80 -26.88 -1.47
N LEU A 157 -23.35 -25.71 -1.93
CA LEU A 157 -24.23 -24.72 -2.58
C LEU A 157 -24.28 -24.85 -4.10
N ILE A 158 -23.17 -25.23 -4.75
CA ILE A 158 -23.08 -25.29 -6.22
C ILE A 158 -23.19 -26.74 -6.73
N GLY A 159 -22.77 -27.73 -5.94
CA GLY A 159 -22.87 -29.14 -6.33
C GLY A 159 -21.96 -29.55 -7.50
N ARG A 160 -20.96 -28.73 -7.86
CA ARG A 160 -20.08 -28.93 -9.01
C ARG A 160 -18.67 -29.33 -8.58
N ILE A 161 -18.25 -30.55 -8.94
CA ILE A 161 -16.98 -31.13 -8.53
C ILE A 161 -15.77 -30.54 -9.27
N ASP A 162 -15.97 -30.04 -10.48
CA ASP A 162 -14.94 -29.44 -11.32
C ASP A 162 -14.38 -28.12 -10.74
N ILE A 163 -15.16 -27.43 -9.90
CA ILE A 163 -14.76 -26.21 -9.18
C ILE A 163 -13.87 -26.54 -7.96
N PHE A 164 -13.91 -27.79 -7.47
CA PHE A 164 -13.19 -28.19 -6.27
C PHE A 164 -11.65 -28.05 -6.39
N PRO A 165 -10.98 -28.51 -7.47
CA PRO A 165 -9.52 -28.41 -7.60
C PRO A 165 -8.94 -27.01 -7.40
N PRO A 166 -9.38 -25.93 -8.09
CA PRO A 166 -8.81 -24.60 -7.88
C PRO A 166 -9.00 -24.08 -6.45
N LEU A 167 -10.13 -24.38 -5.80
CA LEU A 167 -10.35 -24.01 -4.40
C LEU A 167 -9.49 -24.83 -3.44
N PHE A 168 -9.33 -26.13 -3.70
CA PHE A 168 -8.45 -27.00 -2.93
C PHE A 168 -6.99 -26.52 -2.98
N PHE A 169 -6.48 -26.18 -4.17
CA PHE A 169 -5.14 -25.60 -4.31
C PHE A 169 -5.00 -24.23 -3.62
N MET A 170 -6.06 -23.40 -3.65
CA MET A 170 -6.09 -22.14 -2.90
C MET A 170 -5.93 -22.38 -1.39
N VAL A 171 -6.65 -23.36 -0.83
CA VAL A 171 -6.54 -23.76 0.58
C VAL A 171 -5.12 -24.21 0.91
N LEU A 172 -4.56 -25.16 0.13
CA LEU A 172 -3.21 -25.66 0.36
C LEU A 172 -2.17 -24.54 0.37
N LEU A 173 -2.26 -23.61 -0.59
CA LEU A 173 -1.33 -22.50 -0.70
C LEU A 173 -1.43 -21.54 0.49
N ILE A 174 -2.64 -21.20 0.92
CA ILE A 174 -2.86 -20.31 2.07
C ILE A 174 -2.39 -20.98 3.36
N ILE A 175 -2.69 -22.27 3.58
CA ILE A 175 -2.20 -23.03 4.74
C ILE A 175 -0.67 -23.08 4.76
N TYR A 176 -0.04 -23.35 3.62
CA TYR A 176 1.42 -23.33 3.49
C TYR A 176 2.01 -21.98 3.91
N LYS A 177 1.40 -20.86 3.49
CA LYS A 177 1.80 -19.51 3.90
C LYS A 177 1.55 -19.21 5.38
N HIS A 178 0.77 -20.03 6.07
CA HIS A 178 0.52 -19.95 7.52
C HIS A 178 1.41 -20.88 8.36
N LYS A 179 2.34 -21.64 7.79
CA LYS A 179 3.20 -22.59 8.53
C LYS A 179 3.81 -22.00 9.81
N ASN A 180 4.40 -20.79 9.74
CA ASN A 180 5.01 -20.14 10.91
C ASN A 180 3.97 -19.70 11.96
N ASN A 181 2.72 -19.44 11.55
CA ASN A 181 1.64 -19.13 12.47
C ASN A 181 1.09 -20.38 13.14
N ILE A 182 1.06 -21.50 12.42
CA ILE A 182 0.68 -22.80 12.97
C ILE A 182 1.68 -23.20 14.06
N THR A 183 2.98 -23.08 13.80
CA THR A 183 4.03 -23.31 14.81
C THR A 183 3.80 -22.45 16.06
N ARG A 184 3.65 -21.11 15.90
CA ARG A 184 3.36 -20.22 17.04
C ARG A 184 2.03 -20.49 17.74
N LEU A 185 1.02 -21.00 17.04
CA LEU A 185 -0.25 -21.40 17.67
C LEU A 185 -0.05 -22.63 18.56
N MET A 186 0.75 -23.60 18.11
CA MET A 186 1.11 -24.79 18.88
C MET A 186 1.98 -24.44 20.09
N ASP A 187 2.89 -23.49 19.92
CA ASP A 187 3.80 -23.03 20.98
C ASP A 187 3.13 -22.06 21.97
N GLY A 188 1.94 -21.53 21.64
CA GLY A 188 1.23 -20.54 22.46
C GLY A 188 1.70 -19.09 22.28
N ASP A 189 2.63 -18.84 21.36
CA ASP A 189 3.27 -17.55 21.10
C ASP A 189 2.59 -16.71 20.01
N GLU A 190 1.48 -17.18 19.43
CA GLU A 190 0.80 -16.43 18.38
C GLU A 190 0.15 -15.15 18.96
N PRO A 191 0.41 -13.96 18.38
CA PRO A 191 -0.14 -12.72 18.91
C PRO A 191 -1.66 -12.61 18.70
N LYS A 192 -2.37 -12.31 19.80
CA LYS A 192 -3.81 -12.03 19.79
C LYS A 192 -4.13 -10.68 19.15
N ILE A 193 -5.31 -10.57 18.54
CA ILE A 193 -5.87 -9.32 18.02
C ILE A 193 -6.22 -8.42 19.21
N LYS A 194 -5.56 -7.26 19.31
CA LYS A 194 -5.87 -6.23 20.31
C LYS A 194 -6.74 -5.16 19.66
N LEU A 195 -8.03 -5.15 20.00
CA LEU A 195 -8.91 -4.03 19.68
C LEU A 195 -8.65 -2.93 20.72
N LYS A 196 -7.78 -1.96 20.43
CA LYS A 196 -7.78 -0.72 21.22
C LYS A 196 -9.15 -0.05 21.08
N HIS A 197 -9.74 0.36 22.19
CA HIS A 197 -10.99 1.11 22.22
C HIS A 197 -10.85 2.43 21.45
N SER A 198 -11.98 2.81 20.86
CA SER A 198 -12.36 4.09 20.26
C SER A 198 -11.46 4.75 19.20
N VAL A 199 -11.97 4.76 17.96
CA VAL A 199 -11.60 5.72 16.90
C VAL A 199 -11.99 7.14 17.31
N ILE A 200 -12.85 7.29 18.32
CA ILE A 200 -13.33 8.55 18.84
C ILE A 200 -12.24 9.26 19.67
N GLU A 201 -11.48 8.56 20.53
CA GLU A 201 -10.34 9.16 21.24
C GLU A 201 -9.24 9.59 20.27
N GLU A 202 -8.95 8.80 19.23
CA GLU A 202 -7.90 9.12 18.25
C GLU A 202 -8.26 10.32 17.34
N ILE A 203 -9.57 10.57 17.12
CA ILE A 203 -10.07 11.80 16.45
C ILE A 203 -10.14 12.98 17.42
N MET A 204 -10.37 12.74 18.71
CA MET A 204 -10.42 13.77 19.74
C MET A 204 -9.01 14.16 20.26
N GLU A 205 -8.00 13.33 20.07
CA GLU A 205 -6.59 13.55 20.44
C GLU A 205 -5.73 14.12 19.31
N ASP A 206 -6.30 14.57 18.19
CA ASP A 206 -5.53 15.20 17.10
C ASP A 206 -5.00 16.57 17.57
N GLN A 207 -3.91 16.53 18.33
CA GLN A 207 -2.97 17.64 18.45
C GLN A 207 -2.52 17.96 17.03
N PRO A 208 -2.62 19.22 16.58
CA PRO A 208 -2.27 19.56 15.22
C PRO A 208 -0.84 19.11 14.91
N PRO A 209 -0.56 18.62 13.69
CA PRO A 209 0.76 18.16 13.31
C PRO A 209 1.80 19.20 13.66
N LYS A 210 2.94 18.76 14.21
CA LYS A 210 4.03 19.60 14.74
C LYS A 210 4.48 20.74 13.80
N ALA A 211 4.29 20.55 12.50
CA ALA A 211 4.55 21.55 11.47
C ALA A 211 3.61 22.78 11.52
N ILE A 212 2.38 22.62 12.01
CA ILE A 212 1.40 23.72 12.22
C ILE A 212 1.74 24.47 13.51
N THR A 213 2.14 23.78 14.58
CA THR A 213 2.56 24.42 15.83
C THR A 213 3.82 25.25 15.63
N GLU A 214 4.81 24.76 14.85
CA GLU A 214 6.02 25.54 14.52
C GLU A 214 5.70 26.78 13.66
N PHE A 215 4.68 26.71 12.79
CA PHE A 215 4.22 27.85 11.99
C PHE A 215 3.43 28.87 12.83
N GLU A 216 2.58 28.44 13.75
CA GLU A 216 1.85 29.34 14.66
C GLU A 216 2.76 30.01 15.69
N GLU A 217 3.76 29.29 16.19
CA GLU A 217 4.73 29.83 17.14
C GLU A 217 5.63 30.88 16.46
N SER A 218 6.07 30.60 15.23
CA SER A 218 6.79 31.58 14.41
C SER A 218 5.91 32.78 14.01
N ALA A 219 4.63 32.58 13.74
CA ALA A 219 3.69 33.68 13.46
C ALA A 219 3.39 34.56 14.69
N LYS A 220 3.49 34.01 15.91
CA LYS A 220 3.36 34.76 17.17
C LYS A 220 4.58 35.63 17.47
N GLU A 221 5.79 35.19 17.13
CA GLU A 221 7.01 36.01 17.25
C GLU A 221 6.97 37.26 16.35
N ILE A 222 6.32 37.18 15.19
CA ILE A 222 6.26 38.29 14.22
C ILE A 222 5.25 39.39 14.65
N ASN A 223 4.26 39.06 15.50
CA ASN A 223 3.20 39.98 15.93
C ASN A 223 3.39 40.50 17.37
N ALA A 224 4.54 40.28 18.00
CA ALA A 224 4.84 40.92 19.27
C ALA A 224 4.96 42.45 19.07
N PRO A 225 4.29 43.29 19.88
CA PRO A 225 4.42 44.74 19.77
C PRO A 225 5.87 45.14 20.07
N PHE A 226 6.54 45.73 19.08
CA PHE A 226 7.86 46.33 19.26
C PHE A 226 7.76 47.43 20.34
N PRO A 227 8.57 47.38 21.42
CA PRO A 227 8.70 48.51 22.32
C PRO A 227 9.40 49.64 21.57
N ILE A 228 8.66 50.69 21.20
CA ILE A 228 9.29 51.94 20.77
C ILE A 228 9.75 52.65 22.05
N GLU A 229 11.01 52.44 22.40
CA GLU A 229 11.65 53.20 23.46
C GLU A 229 12.02 54.58 22.90
N ILE A 230 11.19 55.58 23.15
CA ILE A 230 11.47 56.97 22.78
C ILE A 230 12.54 57.50 23.74
N GLU A 231 13.81 57.35 23.36
CA GLU A 231 14.93 57.98 24.06
C GLU A 231 14.89 59.50 23.81
N SER A 232 14.30 60.25 24.75
CA SER A 232 14.25 61.71 24.70
C SER A 232 15.62 62.30 25.06
N LYS A 233 16.47 62.51 24.05
CA LYS A 233 17.69 63.32 24.21
C LYS A 233 17.33 64.81 24.17
N PRO A 234 17.81 65.62 25.14
CA PRO A 234 17.56 67.05 25.14
C PRO A 234 18.26 67.72 23.96
N VAL A 235 17.49 68.51 23.21
CA VAL A 235 17.95 69.29 22.05
C VAL A 235 18.91 70.39 22.53
N LYS A 236 20.18 70.32 22.10
CA LYS A 236 21.09 71.47 22.14
C LYS A 236 20.82 72.36 20.95
N GLU A 237 20.32 73.56 21.20
CA GLU A 237 20.25 74.62 20.19
C GLU A 237 21.64 74.89 19.61
N THR A 238 21.78 74.70 18.30
CA THR A 238 22.90 75.24 17.53
C THR A 238 22.37 75.85 16.23
N LYS A 239 22.79 77.10 16.00
CA LYS A 239 22.34 78.04 14.96
C LYS A 239 22.48 77.51 13.52
N PRO A 240 21.66 78.03 12.58
CA PRO A 240 21.56 77.50 11.22
C PRO A 240 22.80 77.80 10.38
N LYS A 241 23.31 76.80 9.65
CA LYS A 241 24.22 76.98 8.51
C LYS A 241 23.61 76.40 7.24
N ALA A 242 23.87 77.11 6.15
CA ALA A 242 23.15 77.15 4.88
C ALA A 242 22.98 75.83 4.11
N ALA A 243 21.93 75.80 3.28
CA ALA A 243 21.54 74.74 2.36
C ALA A 243 22.40 74.72 1.05
N PRO A 244 22.17 73.80 0.09
CA PRO A 244 23.01 72.64 -0.17
C PRO A 244 23.74 72.73 -1.53
N LYS A 245 24.77 71.89 -1.76
CA LYS A 245 25.30 71.63 -3.11
C LYS A 245 25.10 70.17 -3.52
N LYS A 246 24.41 70.03 -4.66
CA LYS A 246 24.07 68.81 -5.40
C LYS A 246 25.26 67.86 -5.59
N ALA A 247 24.99 66.57 -5.46
CA ALA A 247 25.85 65.51 -5.97
C ALA A 247 25.88 65.53 -7.51
N PRO A 248 27.05 65.35 -8.16
CA PRO A 248 27.10 65.04 -9.58
C PRO A 248 26.97 63.53 -9.80
N ALA A 249 26.00 63.15 -10.64
CA ALA A 249 25.89 61.83 -11.24
C ALA A 249 27.02 61.58 -12.27
N LYS A 250 27.53 60.36 -12.33
CA LYS A 250 28.30 59.74 -13.44
C LYS A 250 28.59 58.28 -13.05
N LYS A 251 28.59 57.25 -13.91
CA LYS A 251 28.07 56.92 -15.25
C LYS A 251 28.22 55.37 -15.33
N PRO A 252 27.49 54.64 -16.18
CA PRO A 252 27.39 53.18 -16.10
C PRO A 252 28.60 52.49 -16.73
N ALA A 253 29.08 51.41 -16.12
CA ALA A 253 30.10 50.53 -16.68
C ALA A 253 29.47 49.24 -17.23
N LYS A 254 29.85 48.97 -18.47
CA LYS A 254 29.52 47.91 -19.44
C LYS A 254 29.12 46.52 -18.94
N ALA A 255 28.18 45.96 -19.71
CA ALA A 255 27.84 44.56 -19.81
C ALA A 255 29.01 43.70 -20.33
N GLU A 256 29.17 42.52 -19.74
CA GLU A 256 29.87 41.38 -20.34
C GLU A 256 28.85 40.29 -20.71
N GLU A 257 28.99 39.78 -21.93
CA GLU A 257 28.11 38.82 -22.58
C GLU A 257 28.50 37.37 -22.22
N PRO A 258 27.56 36.40 -22.20
CA PRO A 258 27.79 35.08 -21.65
C PRO A 258 28.53 34.17 -22.66
N THR A 259 29.64 33.57 -22.24
CA THR A 259 30.31 32.50 -23.00
C THR A 259 29.44 31.23 -23.07
N LYS A 260 29.08 30.87 -24.30
CA LYS A 260 28.36 29.65 -24.70
C LYS A 260 29.13 28.38 -24.31
N LYS A 261 28.51 27.48 -23.54
CA LYS A 261 28.94 26.08 -23.40
C LYS A 261 28.53 25.28 -24.65
N ALA A 262 29.48 24.57 -25.24
CA ALA A 262 29.28 23.70 -26.40
C ALA A 262 28.44 22.45 -26.05
N PRO A 263 27.62 21.94 -26.99
CA PRO A 263 26.81 20.74 -26.79
C PRO A 263 27.65 19.44 -26.81
N PRO A 264 27.24 18.39 -26.07
CA PRO A 264 27.95 17.11 -26.03
C PRO A 264 27.81 16.32 -27.33
N LYS A 265 28.92 15.66 -27.75
CA LYS A 265 29.00 14.84 -28.97
C LYS A 265 28.06 13.61 -28.93
N PRO A 266 27.51 13.16 -30.08
CA PRO A 266 26.71 11.94 -30.18
C PRO A 266 27.55 10.68 -29.93
N ARG A 267 27.01 9.72 -29.14
CA ARG A 267 27.58 8.38 -28.97
C ARG A 267 27.34 7.54 -30.24
N LYS A 268 28.39 6.90 -30.76
CA LYS A 268 28.30 5.92 -31.87
C LYS A 268 27.45 4.69 -31.48
N PRO A 269 26.67 4.10 -32.40
CA PRO A 269 25.95 2.84 -32.17
C PRO A 269 26.92 1.67 -31.96
N LYS A 270 26.58 0.75 -31.04
CA LYS A 270 27.26 -0.55 -30.89
C LYS A 270 26.81 -1.48 -32.02
N GLU A 271 27.76 -2.13 -32.69
CA GLU A 271 27.50 -3.19 -33.68
C GLU A 271 26.81 -4.41 -33.03
N PRO A 272 25.94 -5.14 -33.76
CA PRO A 272 25.34 -6.37 -33.30
C PRO A 272 26.38 -7.51 -33.25
N LYS A 273 26.38 -8.30 -32.18
CA LYS A 273 27.13 -9.56 -32.11
C LYS A 273 26.41 -10.62 -32.94
N GLU A 274 27.13 -11.27 -33.84
CA GLU A 274 26.66 -12.45 -34.58
C GLU A 274 26.32 -13.64 -33.65
N PRO A 275 25.33 -14.49 -34.01
CA PRO A 275 25.03 -15.72 -33.27
C PRO A 275 26.11 -16.78 -33.52
N LYS A 276 26.60 -17.41 -32.46
CA LYS A 276 27.40 -18.65 -32.58
C LYS A 276 26.49 -19.82 -32.92
N GLU A 277 26.83 -20.54 -33.99
CA GLU A 277 26.22 -21.81 -34.37
C GLU A 277 26.35 -22.90 -33.27
N PRO A 278 25.41 -23.85 -33.19
CA PRO A 278 25.47 -24.96 -32.24
C PRO A 278 26.49 -26.01 -32.71
N LYS A 279 27.40 -26.41 -31.82
CA LYS A 279 28.20 -27.62 -32.01
C LYS A 279 27.35 -28.84 -31.63
N THR A 280 27.14 -29.72 -32.61
CA THR A 280 26.77 -31.13 -32.47
C THR A 280 27.90 -31.92 -31.80
N GLU A 281 27.57 -32.64 -30.73
CA GLU A 281 27.93 -34.03 -30.41
C GLU A 281 27.15 -34.50 -29.18
#